data_AF-C9S8Z7-F1
#
_entry.id   AF-C9S8Z7-F1
#
_cell.length_a   1.000
_cell.length_b   1.000
_cell.length_c   1.000
_cell.angle_alpha   90.00
_cell.angle_beta   90.00
_cell.angle_gamma   90.00
#
_symmetry.space_group_name_H-M   'P 1'
#
loop_
_entity.id
_entity.type
_entity.pdbx_description
1 polymer ?
#
loop_
_entity_poly.entity_id
_entity_poly.type
_entity_poly.pdbx_seq_one_letter_code
_entity_poly.pdbx_strand_id
1 'polypeptide(L)'
;MPIVQGYVGEERIVRLTNKETLRRLLIEMFPKIADGAWRALGEVGERVRDIGMGCLVLRLEPDGTPDGFTERMALPLWKSLHSLNLMLPKEDRSAMLLRLFNDTTPLVNLALTKEKQAQVQQQQQQQQQQQQQNETQETETQENGDEAAMDEAIEDAPTPGSD
;
A
#
# COMPACT_ATOMS: atom_id res chain seq x y z
N MET A 1 5.88 31.73 -4.99
CA MET A 1 5.07 32.52 -5.95
C MET A 1 4.07 33.40 -5.19
N PRO A 2 4.34 34.70 -5.00
CA PRO A 2 3.43 35.62 -4.29
C PRO A 2 2.12 35.89 -5.05
N ILE A 3 2.09 35.68 -6.37
CA ILE A 3 1.01 36.15 -7.24
C ILE A 3 -0.27 35.31 -7.10
N VAL A 4 -0.17 34.00 -6.86
CA VAL A 4 -1.35 33.11 -6.77
C VAL A 4 -2.08 33.25 -5.43
N GLN A 5 -1.37 33.70 -4.38
CA GLN A 5 -1.93 33.86 -3.03
C GLN A 5 -3.05 34.89 -2.96
N GLY A 6 -3.03 35.93 -3.81
CA GLY A 6 -4.07 36.96 -3.82
C GLY A 6 -5.37 36.54 -4.52
N TYR A 7 -5.37 35.47 -5.30
CA TYR A 7 -6.53 35.02 -6.10
C TYR A 7 -7.26 33.81 -5.51
N VAL A 8 -6.64 33.14 -4.53
CA VAL A 8 -7.19 31.98 -3.86
C VAL A 8 -7.66 32.44 -2.48
N GLY A 9 -8.96 32.39 -2.22
CA GLY A 9 -9.51 32.87 -0.95
C GLY A 9 -8.99 32.07 0.25
N GLU A 10 -9.03 32.69 1.44
CA GLU A 10 -8.56 32.08 2.71
C GLU A 10 -9.25 30.73 3.00
N GLU A 11 -10.43 30.47 2.44
CA GLU A 11 -11.13 29.18 2.51
C GLU A 11 -10.38 28.04 1.83
N ARG A 12 -9.48 28.34 0.88
CA ARG A 12 -8.66 27.36 0.14
C ARG A 12 -7.21 27.30 0.65
N ILE A 13 -6.88 28.05 1.70
CA ILE A 13 -5.58 28.03 2.34
C ILE A 13 -5.60 27.07 3.53
N VAL A 14 -4.61 26.17 3.56
CA VAL A 14 -4.36 25.24 4.67
C VAL A 14 -3.03 25.61 5.31
N ARG A 15 -3.04 26.01 6.58
CA ARG A 15 -1.83 26.41 7.30
C ARG A 15 -1.21 25.21 7.98
N LEU A 16 0.12 25.15 7.94
CA LEU A 16 0.92 24.07 8.49
C LEU A 16 2.12 24.65 9.24
N THR A 17 2.22 24.28 10.50
CA THR A 17 3.31 24.61 11.44
C THR A 17 4.08 23.34 11.82
N ASN A 18 3.43 22.18 11.77
CA ASN A 18 4.03 20.90 12.13
C ASN A 18 4.92 20.32 11.00
N LYS A 19 6.22 20.24 11.28
CA LYS A 19 7.24 19.69 10.37
C LYS A 19 7.04 18.22 10.03
N GLU A 20 6.66 17.38 10.98
CA GLU A 20 6.48 15.94 10.72
C GLU A 20 5.30 15.69 9.76
N THR A 21 4.28 16.53 9.84
CA THR A 21 3.16 16.47 8.87
C THR A 21 3.64 16.80 7.46
N LEU A 22 4.50 17.82 7.29
CA LEU A 22 5.11 18.10 5.98
C LEU A 22 5.95 16.92 5.48
N ARG A 23 6.78 16.34 6.36
CA ARG A 23 7.62 15.19 6.04
C ARG A 23 6.78 14.04 5.49
N ARG A 24 5.67 13.73 6.14
CA ARG A 24 4.72 12.71 5.69
C ARG A 24 4.11 13.02 4.33
N LEU A 25 3.71 14.27 4.09
CA LEU A 25 3.16 14.71 2.79
C LEU A 25 4.18 14.64 1.64
N LEU A 26 5.47 14.80 1.94
CA LEU A 26 6.55 14.67 0.97
C LEU A 26 6.79 13.19 0.59
N ILE A 27 6.72 12.29 1.57
CA ILE A 27 6.98 10.84 1.40
C ILE A 27 5.78 10.10 0.82
N GLU A 28 4.55 10.41 1.24
CA GLU A 28 3.36 9.72 0.76
C GLU A 28 2.80 10.39 -0.52
N MET A 29 2.63 9.63 -1.60
CA MET A 29 2.03 10.17 -2.83
C MET A 29 0.59 10.63 -2.64
N PHE A 30 -0.19 9.79 -1.96
CA PHE A 30 -1.64 9.93 -1.79
C PHE A 30 -2.07 9.59 -0.36
N PRO A 31 -1.68 10.39 0.65
CA PRO A 31 -2.14 10.20 2.02
C PRO A 31 -3.67 10.15 2.09
N LYS A 32 -4.20 9.11 2.74
CA LYS A 32 -5.65 8.85 2.85
C LYS A 32 -6.28 9.82 3.85
N ILE A 33 -7.46 10.35 3.53
CA ILE A 33 -8.23 11.25 4.40
C ILE A 33 -9.63 10.74 4.72
N ALA A 34 -10.15 9.78 3.95
CA ALA A 34 -11.46 9.16 4.21
C ALA A 34 -11.45 8.28 5.47
N ASP A 35 -12.64 7.91 5.94
CA ASP A 35 -12.87 6.96 7.04
C ASP A 35 -12.15 7.33 8.35
N GLY A 36 -11.98 8.63 8.59
CA GLY A 36 -11.29 9.14 9.78
C GLY A 36 -9.75 9.15 9.68
N ALA A 37 -9.17 8.73 8.55
CA ALA A 37 -7.73 8.74 8.33
C ALA A 37 -7.12 10.16 8.35
N TRP A 38 -7.93 11.20 8.08
CA TRP A 38 -7.51 12.60 8.18
C TRP A 38 -6.90 12.95 9.54
N ARG A 39 -7.28 12.29 10.63
CA ARG A 39 -6.71 12.53 11.98
C ARG A 39 -5.20 12.33 12.03
N ALA A 40 -4.67 11.45 11.19
CA ALA A 40 -3.26 11.15 11.13
C ALA A 40 -2.42 12.25 10.45
N LEU A 41 -3.08 13.28 9.88
CA LEU A 41 -2.47 14.47 9.27
C LEU A 41 -2.58 15.72 10.17
N GLY A 42 -2.97 15.55 11.44
CA GLY A 42 -3.04 16.64 12.42
C GLY A 42 -3.85 17.85 11.94
N GLU A 43 -3.29 19.04 12.10
CA GLU A 43 -3.91 20.33 11.75
C GLU A 43 -4.31 20.42 10.26
N VAL A 44 -3.51 19.83 9.36
CA VAL A 44 -3.83 19.77 7.93
C VAL A 44 -5.08 18.91 7.74
N GLY A 45 -5.12 17.75 8.41
CA GLY A 45 -6.25 16.83 8.41
C GLY A 45 -7.57 17.46 8.83
N GLU A 46 -7.55 18.17 9.95
CA GLU A 46 -8.72 18.90 10.47
C GLU A 46 -9.23 19.92 9.47
N ARG A 47 -8.32 20.70 8.88
CA ARG A 47 -8.69 21.73 7.91
C ARG A 47 -9.22 21.14 6.61
N VAL A 48 -8.59 20.10 6.07
CA VAL A 48 -9.01 19.52 4.78
C VAL A 48 -10.34 18.77 4.89
N ARG A 49 -10.71 18.26 6.07
CA ARG A 49 -12.00 17.59 6.31
C ARG A 49 -13.17 18.49 5.91
N ASP A 50 -13.07 19.77 6.27
CA ASP A 50 -14.18 20.73 6.14
C ASP A 50 -14.15 21.48 4.80
N ILE A 51 -13.07 21.38 4.01
CA ILE A 51 -12.94 22.05 2.71
C ILE A 51 -13.43 21.13 1.58
N GLY A 52 -14.12 21.70 0.59
CA GLY A 52 -14.51 21.00 -0.65
C GLY A 52 -13.33 20.46 -1.47
N MET A 53 -13.60 19.57 -2.41
CA MET A 53 -12.58 18.99 -3.30
C MET A 53 -11.85 20.05 -4.16
N GLY A 54 -10.72 19.69 -4.75
CA GLY A 54 -9.97 20.51 -5.71
C GLY A 54 -8.65 21.07 -5.18
N CYS A 55 -8.15 22.12 -5.84
CA CYS A 55 -6.85 22.72 -5.55
C CYS A 55 -6.88 23.61 -4.30
N LEU A 56 -5.88 23.46 -3.45
CA LEU A 56 -5.65 24.16 -2.20
C LEU A 56 -4.21 24.69 -2.19
N VAL A 57 -3.96 25.66 -1.31
CA VAL A 57 -2.60 26.15 -1.06
C VAL A 57 -2.21 25.74 0.36
N LEU A 58 -1.20 24.88 0.47
CA LEU A 58 -0.58 24.53 1.74
C LEU A 58 0.44 25.62 2.09
N ARG A 59 0.21 26.33 3.19
CA ARG A 59 1.05 27.44 3.65
C ARG A 59 1.81 27.02 4.89
N LEU A 60 3.12 26.93 4.75
CA LEU A 60 4.06 26.68 5.82
C LEU A 60 4.29 27.98 6.58
N GLU A 61 4.05 27.96 7.89
CA GLU A 61 4.22 29.13 8.75
C GLU A 61 5.13 28.82 9.95
N PRO A 62 6.10 29.71 10.25
CA PRO A 62 6.80 29.70 11.52
C PRO A 62 5.82 29.86 12.68
N ASP A 63 5.92 28.99 13.69
CA ASP A 63 5.19 29.07 14.96
C ASP A 63 6.03 29.70 16.09
N GLY A 64 7.27 30.09 15.79
CA GLY A 64 8.20 30.67 16.75
C GLY A 64 8.91 29.65 17.64
N THR A 65 8.66 28.35 17.45
CA THR A 65 9.39 27.30 18.15
C THR A 65 10.79 27.10 17.56
N PRO A 66 11.81 26.74 18.36
CA PRO A 66 13.16 26.48 17.85
C PRO A 66 13.19 25.39 16.77
N ASP A 67 12.31 24.40 16.89
CA ASP A 67 12.22 23.27 15.97
C ASP A 67 11.24 23.51 14.81
N GLY A 68 10.57 24.67 14.78
CA GLY A 68 9.57 25.05 13.77
C GLY A 68 10.16 25.48 12.43
N PHE A 69 9.30 25.86 11.49
CA PHE A 69 9.74 26.42 10.21
C PHE A 69 10.42 27.77 10.41
N THR A 70 11.52 28.01 9.71
CA THR A 70 12.21 29.31 9.72
C THR A 70 11.65 30.27 8.68
N GLU A 71 11.15 29.74 7.57
CA GLU A 71 10.66 30.50 6.42
C GLU A 71 9.21 30.16 6.09
N ARG A 72 8.52 31.13 5.49
CA ARG A 72 7.17 30.94 4.96
C ARG A 72 7.25 30.40 3.53
N MET A 73 6.49 29.35 3.25
CA MET A 73 6.43 28.75 1.92
C MET A 73 5.00 28.38 1.56
N ALA A 74 4.67 28.43 0.27
CA ALA A 74 3.37 28.04 -0.24
C ALA A 74 3.55 26.92 -1.26
N LEU A 75 2.87 25.81 -1.04
CA LEU A 75 2.95 24.61 -1.86
C LEU A 75 1.55 24.28 -2.43
N PRO A 76 1.46 23.85 -3.69
CA PRO A 76 0.20 23.43 -4.28
C PRO A 76 -0.23 22.08 -3.69
N LEU A 77 -1.48 22.00 -3.25
CA LEU A 77 -2.10 20.80 -2.70
C LEU A 77 -3.38 20.49 -3.48
N TRP A 78 -3.68 19.23 -3.72
CA TRP A 78 -4.95 18.81 -4.31
C TRP A 78 -5.67 17.85 -3.38
N LYS A 79 -6.97 18.09 -3.19
CA LYS A 79 -7.87 17.27 -2.39
C LYS A 79 -8.84 16.51 -3.28
N SER A 80 -8.81 15.19 -3.19
CA SER A 80 -9.87 14.31 -3.70
C SER A 80 -10.88 13.99 -2.59
N LEU A 81 -11.81 13.07 -2.87
CA LEU A 81 -12.74 12.56 -1.85
C LEU A 81 -12.02 11.71 -0.79
N HIS A 82 -11.01 10.92 -1.20
CA HIS A 82 -10.40 9.89 -0.35
C HIS A 82 -8.95 10.17 0.03
N SER A 83 -8.27 11.07 -0.67
CA SER A 83 -6.84 11.33 -0.52
C SER A 83 -6.47 12.79 -0.73
N LEU A 84 -5.29 13.17 -0.25
CA LEU A 84 -4.61 14.41 -0.62
C LEU A 84 -3.41 14.11 -1.52
N ASN A 85 -2.99 15.09 -2.31
CA ASN A 85 -1.77 15.03 -3.10
C ASN A 85 -1.04 16.37 -3.01
N LEU A 86 0.24 16.34 -2.62
CA LEU A 86 1.13 17.48 -2.73
C LEU A 86 1.60 17.59 -4.19
N MET A 87 1.17 18.60 -4.94
CA MET A 87 1.43 18.69 -6.39
C MET A 87 2.85 19.17 -6.70
N LEU A 88 3.85 18.44 -6.22
CA LEU A 88 5.26 18.68 -6.46
C LEU A 88 5.88 17.55 -7.30
N PRO A 89 6.79 17.87 -8.23
CA PRO A 89 7.64 16.91 -8.92
C PRO A 89 8.39 15.99 -7.95
N LYS A 90 8.78 14.79 -8.40
CA LYS A 90 9.44 13.78 -7.54
C LYS A 90 10.81 14.27 -7.05
N GLU A 91 11.50 14.99 -7.92
CA GLU A 91 12.81 15.57 -7.69
C GLU A 91 12.71 16.66 -6.62
N ASP A 92 11.71 17.54 -6.73
CA ASP A 92 11.46 18.60 -5.76
C ASP A 92 11.09 18.05 -4.39
N ARG A 93 10.24 17.01 -4.34
CA ARG A 93 9.91 16.33 -3.07
C ARG A 93 11.16 15.75 -2.40
N SER A 94 11.98 15.03 -3.16
CA SER A 94 13.23 14.44 -2.66
C SER A 94 14.20 15.51 -2.18
N ALA A 95 14.32 16.61 -2.93
CA ALA A 95 15.25 17.66 -2.64
C ALA A 95 14.78 18.55 -1.45
N MET A 96 13.47 18.68 -1.23
CA MET A 96 12.91 19.29 -0.02
C MET A 96 13.10 18.39 1.20
N LEU A 97 12.89 17.08 1.05
CA LEU A 97 13.07 16.11 2.13
C LEU A 97 14.52 16.12 2.63
N LEU A 98 15.48 16.11 1.71
CA LEU A 98 16.90 16.19 2.04
C LEU A 98 17.27 17.51 2.72
N ARG A 99 16.77 18.65 2.22
CA ARG A 99 17.14 19.97 2.77
C ARG A 99 16.51 20.27 4.12
N LEU A 100 15.26 19.85 4.33
CA LEU A 100 14.51 20.18 5.55
C LEU A 100 14.69 19.15 6.66
N PHE A 101 14.94 17.88 6.31
CA PHE A 101 14.95 16.76 7.26
C PHE A 101 16.22 15.90 7.20
N ASN A 102 17.15 16.20 6.28
CA ASN A 102 18.30 15.34 6.00
C ASN A 102 17.90 13.88 5.72
N ASP A 103 16.77 13.72 5.03
CA ASP A 103 16.12 12.43 4.81
C ASP A 103 16.05 12.10 3.32
N THR A 104 16.38 10.85 2.99
CA THR A 104 16.44 10.29 1.63
C THR A 104 15.37 9.24 1.37
N THR A 105 14.36 9.14 2.25
CA THR A 105 13.26 8.20 2.11
C THR A 105 12.57 8.39 0.76
N PRO A 106 12.47 7.33 -0.07
CA PRO A 106 11.87 7.44 -1.38
C PRO A 106 10.36 7.66 -1.27
N LEU A 107 9.79 8.26 -2.32
CA LEU A 107 8.36 8.48 -2.44
C LEU A 107 7.59 7.14 -2.46
N VAL A 108 6.67 6.95 -1.52
CA VAL A 108 5.90 5.71 -1.33
C VAL A 108 4.47 5.87 -1.84
N ASN A 109 3.99 4.84 -2.54
CA ASN A 109 2.57 4.66 -2.85
C ASN A 109 2.00 3.49 -2.05
N LEU A 110 1.39 3.80 -0.90
CA LEU A 110 0.84 2.80 0.02
C LEU A 110 -0.30 1.97 -0.59
N ALA A 111 -1.06 2.50 -1.55
CA ALA A 111 -2.14 1.76 -2.20
C ALA A 111 -1.57 0.61 -3.05
N LEU A 112 -0.57 0.90 -3.89
CA LEU A 112 0.14 -0.11 -4.70
C LEU A 112 0.83 -1.16 -3.82
N THR A 113 1.40 -0.75 -2.69
CA THR A 113 2.05 -1.70 -1.76
C THR A 113 1.04 -2.68 -1.17
N LYS A 114 -0.16 -2.21 -0.75
CA LYS A 114 -1.21 -3.07 -0.22
C LYS A 114 -1.77 -4.04 -1.27
N GLU A 115 -1.98 -3.58 -2.49
CA GLU A 115 -2.43 -4.42 -3.60
C GLU A 115 -1.43 -5.54 -3.91
N LYS A 116 -0.14 -5.21 -3.99
CA LYS A 116 0.93 -6.20 -4.19
C LYS A 116 1.00 -7.20 -3.05
N GLN A 117 0.87 -6.74 -1.79
CA GLN A 117 0.86 -7.63 -0.64
C GLN A 117 -0.35 -8.58 -0.65
N ALA A 118 -1.53 -8.09 -1.01
CA ALA A 118 -2.73 -8.91 -1.12
C ALA A 118 -2.60 -9.97 -2.23
N GLN A 119 -2.02 -9.62 -3.39
CA GLN A 119 -1.78 -10.57 -4.49
C GLN A 119 -0.78 -11.65 -4.10
N VAL A 120 0.33 -11.30 -3.43
CA VAL A 120 1.33 -12.26 -2.97
C VAL A 120 0.72 -13.21 -1.93
N GLN A 121 -0.10 -12.71 -1.00
CA GLN A 121 -0.80 -13.56 -0.02
C GLN A 121 -1.79 -14.52 -0.68
N GLN A 122 -2.54 -14.08 -1.69
CA GLN A 122 -3.45 -14.95 -2.44
C GLN A 122 -2.70 -16.05 -3.22
N GLN A 123 -1.57 -15.72 -3.84
CA GLN A 123 -0.74 -16.72 -4.53
C GLN A 123 -0.12 -17.74 -3.56
N GLN A 124 0.35 -17.30 -2.39
CA GLN A 124 0.87 -18.20 -1.36
C GLN A 124 -0.21 -19.14 -0.82
N GLN A 125 -1.44 -18.65 -0.60
CA GLN A 125 -2.56 -19.48 -0.17
C GLN A 125 -2.96 -20.51 -1.24
N GLN A 126 -2.96 -20.14 -2.52
CA GLN A 126 -3.25 -21.07 -3.62
C GLN A 126 -2.15 -22.15 -3.76
N GLN A 127 -0.87 -21.79 -3.62
CA GLN A 127 0.22 -22.75 -3.63
C GLN A 127 0.18 -23.72 -2.44
N GLN A 128 -0.15 -23.24 -1.24
CA GLN A 128 -0.33 -24.10 -0.07
C GLN A 128 -1.52 -25.07 -0.21
N GLN A 129 -2.62 -24.62 -0.81
CA GLN A 129 -3.77 -25.50 -1.10
C GLN A 129 -3.45 -26.55 -2.16
N GLN A 130 -2.68 -26.21 -3.19
CA GLN A 130 -2.23 -27.17 -4.21
C GLN A 130 -1.25 -28.21 -3.65
N GLN A 131 -0.33 -27.80 -2.76
CA GLN A 131 0.58 -28.74 -2.10
C GLN A 131 -0.15 -29.70 -1.17
N GLN A 132 -1.11 -29.23 -0.39
CA GLN A 132 -1.93 -30.11 0.46
C GLN A 132 -2.81 -31.07 -0.36
N GLN A 133 -3.34 -30.65 -1.51
CA GLN A 133 -4.09 -31.55 -2.40
C GLN A 133 -3.20 -32.62 -3.03
N ASN A 134 -1.97 -32.27 -3.43
CA ASN A 134 -1.02 -33.26 -3.96
C ASN A 134 -0.54 -34.25 -2.87
N GLU A 135 -0.25 -33.79 -1.65
CA GLU A 135 0.13 -34.68 -0.54
C GLU A 135 -1.01 -35.63 -0.12
N THR A 136 -2.26 -35.18 -0.20
CA THR A 136 -3.44 -36.03 0.08
C THR A 136 -3.65 -37.08 -1.02
N GLN A 137 -3.45 -36.72 -2.30
CA GLN A 137 -3.52 -37.68 -3.40
C GLN A 137 -2.38 -38.71 -3.40
N GLU A 138 -1.16 -38.31 -3.06
CA GLU A 138 -0.02 -39.25 -2.95
C GLU A 138 -0.23 -40.26 -1.81
N THR A 139 -0.88 -39.85 -0.71
CA THR A 139 -1.20 -40.74 0.42
C THR A 139 -2.33 -41.72 0.07
N GLU A 140 -3.40 -41.29 -0.61
CA GLU A 140 -4.50 -42.17 -1.05
C GLU A 140 -4.07 -43.18 -2.14
N THR A 141 -3.06 -42.85 -2.96
CA THR A 141 -2.58 -43.74 -4.02
C THR A 141 -1.67 -44.87 -3.47
N GLN A 142 -1.01 -44.65 -2.32
CA GLN A 142 -0.19 -45.69 -1.68
C GLN A 142 -1.02 -46.71 -0.89
N GLU A 143 -2.15 -46.33 -0.29
CA GLU A 143 -3.01 -47.29 0.44
C GLU A 143 -3.77 -48.26 -0.48
N ASN A 144 -4.02 -47.91 -1.74
CA ASN A 144 -4.77 -48.76 -2.68
C ASN A 144 -3.89 -49.70 -3.53
N GLY A 145 -2.56 -49.67 -3.34
CA GLY A 145 -1.59 -50.44 -4.13
C GLY A 145 -1.23 -51.82 -3.59
N ASP A 146 -1.62 -52.16 -2.35
CA ASP A 146 -1.18 -53.39 -1.67
C ASP A 146 -2.19 -54.57 -1.74
N GLU A 147 -3.42 -54.36 -2.23
CA GLU A 147 -4.43 -55.45 -2.30
C GLU A 147 -4.53 -56.17 -3.66
N ALA A 148 -3.84 -55.72 -4.71
CA ALA A 148 -4.02 -56.26 -6.07
C ALA A 148 -3.01 -57.35 -6.51
N ALA A 149 -2.11 -57.82 -5.64
CA ALA A 149 -0.99 -58.70 -6.02
C ALA A 149 -1.12 -60.17 -5.58
N MET A 150 -2.33 -60.69 -5.38
CA MET A 150 -2.52 -62.09 -4.99
C MET A 150 -3.77 -62.73 -5.60
N ASP A 151 -3.86 -62.80 -6.93
CA ASP A 151 -4.78 -63.75 -7.58
C ASP A 151 -4.39 -64.10 -9.04
N GLU A 152 -3.19 -64.63 -9.29
CA GLU A 152 -2.90 -65.38 -10.54
C GLU A 152 -1.82 -66.44 -10.31
N ALA A 153 -2.21 -67.61 -9.77
CA ALA A 153 -1.43 -68.83 -9.88
C ALA A 153 -2.32 -70.08 -9.72
N ILE A 154 -3.11 -70.42 -10.73
CA ILE A 154 -3.57 -71.79 -10.94
C ILE A 154 -3.18 -72.19 -12.36
N GLU A 155 -2.03 -72.87 -12.45
CA GLU A 155 -1.53 -73.49 -13.67
C GLU A 155 -2.44 -74.63 -14.15
N ASP A 156 -2.59 -74.64 -15.46
CA ASP A 156 -3.23 -75.61 -16.33
C ASP A 156 -2.66 -77.03 -16.15
N ALA A 157 -3.50 -78.01 -15.82
CA ALA A 157 -3.13 -79.42 -15.75
C ALA A 157 -3.54 -80.13 -17.06
N PRO A 158 -2.64 -80.86 -17.75
CA PRO A 158 -2.98 -81.53 -18.99
C PRO A 158 -3.74 -82.84 -18.72
N THR A 159 -4.84 -83.04 -19.43
CA THR A 159 -5.59 -84.30 -19.48
C THR A 159 -4.80 -85.37 -20.23
N PRO A 160 -4.66 -86.61 -19.70
CA PRO A 160 -4.37 -87.78 -20.53
C PRO A 160 -5.63 -88.66 -20.68
N GLY A 161 -5.87 -89.11 -21.90
CA GLY A 161 -7.03 -89.90 -22.29
C GLY A 161 -6.88 -91.42 -22.17
N SER A 162 -7.96 -92.08 -22.61
CA SER A 162 -8.09 -93.45 -23.14
C SER A 162 -7.88 -94.64 -22.19
N ASP A 163 -8.97 -95.28 -21.76
CA ASP A 163 -9.45 -96.59 -22.28
C ASP A 163 -10.94 -96.79 -21.93
#